data_AF-A0A154P1I8-F1
#
_entry.id   AF-A0A154P1I8-F1
#
_cell.length_a   1.000
_cell.length_b   1.000
_cell.length_c   1.000
_cell.angle_alpha   90.00
_cell.angle_beta   90.00
_cell.angle_gamma   90.00
#
_symmetry.space_group_name_H-M   'P 1'
#
loop_
_entity.id
_entity.type
_entity.pdbx_description
1 polymer ?
#
loop_
_entity_poly.entity_id
_entity_poly.type
_entity_poly.pdbx_seq_one_letter_code
_entity_poly.pdbx_strand_id
1 'polypeptide(L)' 'CSGPGYKSPMAAMTQGPREKLMYVVGIHTDPKKADVLCTVDVDPTSATYCKV' A
#
# COMPACT_ATOMS: atom_id res chain seq x y z
N CYS A 1 1.24 15.74 23.38
CA CYS A 1 1.38 15.53 21.92
C CYS A 1 0.63 14.27 21.53
N SER A 2 -0.53 14.40 20.90
CA SER A 2 -1.29 13.26 20.37
C SER A 2 -0.97 13.19 18.87
N GLY A 3 0.04 12.41 18.50
CA GLY A 3 0.32 12.19 17.08
C GLY A 3 -0.90 11.56 16.38
N PRO A 4 -1.07 11.76 15.07
CA PRO A 4 -2.25 11.33 14.32
C PRO A 4 -2.39 9.80 14.16
N GLY A 5 -1.50 9.02 14.79
CA GLY A 5 -1.45 7.56 14.66
C GLY A 5 -2.20 6.82 15.77
N TYR A 6 -2.16 5.49 15.69
CA TYR A 6 -2.75 4.62 16.70
C TYR A 6 -2.06 4.77 18.06
N LYS A 7 -2.84 4.66 19.14
CA LYS A 7 -2.36 4.79 20.53
C LYS A 7 -1.30 3.73 20.91
N SER A 8 -1.33 2.57 20.27
CA SER A 8 -0.37 1.48 20.47
C SER A 8 -0.28 0.60 19.21
N PRO A 9 0.79 -0.21 19.07
CA PRO A 9 0.90 -1.18 17.97
C PRO A 9 -0.29 -2.17 17.93
N MET A 10 -0.77 -2.61 19.10
CA MET A 10 -1.92 -3.52 19.18
C MET A 10 -3.21 -2.86 18.65
N ALA A 11 -3.41 -1.57 18.94
CA ALA A 11 -4.54 -0.83 18.40
C ALA A 11 -4.45 -0.71 16.86
N ALA A 12 -3.25 -0.49 16.31
CA ALA A 12 -3.04 -0.47 14.87
C ALA A 12 -3.42 -1.81 14.20
N MET A 13 -3.03 -2.93 14.79
CA MET A 13 -3.27 -4.26 14.22
C MET A 13 -4.73 -4.72 14.32
N THR A 14 -5.43 -4.36 15.39
CA THR A 14 -6.77 -4.91 15.69
C THR A 14 -7.91 -3.97 15.29
N GLN A 15 -7.67 -2.66 15.28
CA GLN A 15 -8.68 -1.64 14.97
C GLN A 15 -8.44 -0.97 13.63
N GLY A 16 -7.23 -1.13 13.06
CA GLY A 16 -6.92 -0.60 11.74
C GLY A 16 -7.75 -1.30 10.65
N PRO A 17 -8.34 -0.54 9.70
CA PRO A 17 -8.98 -1.15 8.55
C PRO A 17 -7.94 -1.84 7.67
N ARG A 18 -8.35 -2.93 7.01
CA ARG A 18 -7.49 -3.59 6.00
C ARG A 18 -7.20 -2.63 4.86
N GLU A 19 -5.95 -2.63 4.41
CA GLU A 19 -5.50 -1.85 3.27
C GLU A 19 -6.18 -2.33 1.99
N LYS A 20 -6.52 -1.37 1.12
CA LYS A 20 -7.18 -1.61 -0.18
C LYS A 20 -6.26 -1.35 -1.37
N LEU A 21 -5.22 -0.55 -1.16
CA LEU A 21 -4.23 -0.18 -2.16
C LEU A 21 -2.83 -0.44 -1.60
N MET A 22 -1.92 -0.89 -2.46
CA MET A 22 -0.52 -1.11 -2.15
C MET A 22 0.36 -0.37 -3.15
N TYR A 23 1.24 0.49 -2.67
CA TYR A 23 2.23 1.16 -3.52
C TYR A 23 3.49 0.30 -3.62
N VAL A 24 3.90 -0.03 -4.84
CA VAL A 24 5.04 -0.92 -5.12
C VAL A 24 6.02 -0.21 -6.01
N VAL A 25 7.30 -0.21 -5.64
CA VAL A 25 8.38 0.29 -6.49
C VAL A 25 8.74 -0.78 -7.52
N GLY A 26 8.48 -0.49 -8.79
CA GLY A 26 8.94 -1.25 -9.95
C GLY A 26 10.31 -0.77 -10.39
N ILE A 27 11.36 -1.42 -9.89
CA ILE A 27 12.75 -1.06 -10.19
C ILE A 27 13.14 -1.60 -11.57
N HIS A 28 13.68 -0.74 -12.42
CA HIS A 28 14.19 -1.13 -13.73
C HIS A 28 15.69 -1.46 -13.66
N THR A 29 16.10 -2.55 -14.30
CA THR A 29 17.52 -2.93 -14.42
C THR A 29 18.25 -2.21 -15.55
N ASP A 30 17.51 -1.57 -16.46
CA ASP A 30 18.08 -0.75 -17.54
C ASP A 30 18.36 0.67 -17.01
N PRO A 31 19.63 1.12 -16.96
CA PRO A 31 19.99 2.42 -16.40
C PRO A 31 19.45 3.61 -17.21
N LYS A 32 18.92 3.39 -18.42
CA LYS A 32 18.30 4.42 -19.25
C LYS A 32 16.79 4.57 -18.99
N LYS A 33 16.20 3.68 -18.18
CA LYS A 33 14.77 3.71 -17.83
C LYS A 33 14.61 4.13 -16.38
N ALA A 34 13.58 4.94 -16.11
CA ALA A 34 13.23 5.32 -14.76
C ALA A 34 12.48 4.20 -14.05
N ASP A 35 12.63 4.14 -12.73
CA ASP A 35 11.77 3.32 -11.88
C ASP A 35 10.32 3.83 -11.91
N VAL A 36 9.38 2.94 -11.60
CA VAL A 36 7.95 3.27 -11.58
C VAL A 36 7.38 3.02 -10.19
N LEU A 37 6.51 3.90 -9.71
CA LEU A 37 5.69 3.65 -8.53
C LEU A 37 4.32 3.14 -8.97
N CYS A 38 4.09 1.85 -8.79
CA CYS A 38 2.88 1.14 -9.14
C CYS A 38 1.85 1.21 -8.01
N THR A 39 0.57 1.41 -8.33
CA THR A 39 -0.53 1.35 -7.35
C THR A 39 -1.32 0.07 -7.58
N VAL A 40 -1.21 -0.89 -6.68
CA VAL A 40 -1.85 -2.20 -6.79
C VAL A 40 -3.14 -2.21 -5.98
N ASP A 41 -4.23 -2.61 -6.61
CA ASP A 41 -5.51 -2.83 -5.93
C ASP A 41 -5.53 -4.21 -5.26
N VAL A 42 -5.65 -4.21 -3.93
CA VAL A 42 -5.63 -5.41 -3.08
C VAL A 42 -6.97 -5.63 -2.36
N ASP A 43 -8.03 -4.88 -2.70
CA ASP A 43 -9.37 -5.07 -2.15
C ASP A 43 -10.09 -6.24 -2.87
N PRO A 44 -10.38 -7.37 -2.19
CA PRO A 44 -11.05 -8.52 -2.82
C PRO A 44 -12.46 -8.23 -3.34
N THR A 45 -13.07 -7.12 -2.91
CA THR A 45 -14.40 -6.70 -3.36
C THR A 45 -14.35 -5.76 -4.57
N SER A 46 -13.17 -5.31 -4.97
CA SER A 46 -12.98 -4.41 -6.11
C SER A 46 -13.08 -5.14 -7.44
N ALA A 47 -13.66 -4.48 -8.45
CA ALA A 47 -13.69 -4.97 -9.84
C ALA A 47 -12.28 -5.00 -10.49
N THR A 48 -11.34 -4.26 -9.93
CA THR A 48 -9.93 -4.19 -10.37
C THR A 48 -8.98 -4.94 -9.44
N TYR A 49 -9.49 -5.82 -8.59
CA TYR A 49 -8.67 -6.63 -7.69
C TYR A 49 -7.49 -7.29 -8.41
N CYS A 50 -6.30 -7.19 -7.80
CA CYS A 50 -5.01 -7.68 -8.30
C CYS A 50 -4.53 -7.04 -9.61
N LYS A 51 -4.93 -5.79 -9.89
CA LYS A 51 -4.41 -4.99 -11.01
C LYS A 51 -3.53 -3.84 -10.54
N VAL A 52 -2.66 -3.40 -11.45
CA VAL A 52 -1.75 -2.24 -11.34
C VAL A 52 -2.30 -1.08 -12.15
#